data_AF-A0A969MG02-F1
#
_entry.id   AF-A0A969MG02-F1
#
_cell.length_a   1.000
_cell.length_b   1.000
_cell.length_c   1.000
_cell.angle_alpha   90.00
_cell.angle_beta   90.00
_cell.angle_gamma   90.00
#
_symmetry.space_group_name_H-M   'P 1'
#
loop_
_entity.id
_entity.type
_entity.pdbx_description
1 polymer ?
#
loop_
_entity_poly.entity_id
_entity_poly.type
_entity_poly.pdbx_seq_one_letter_code
_entity_poly.pdbx_strand_id
1 'polypeptide(L)'
;MIRFSDATTANVKGITQYILPSDEKEMILIHNTHRTPVSLVSKRLAPYTKECLQSSAQLMSSEKHYGGGRAQMAQDFLDQLKDGVYLLRTEEVPVYDSLEKEWKRVYQTETQIDKKTSMPKRKQSSIKEYGITVADAAITDVDYEEKVDQKLVKIIDAVTKSSISKQELMTAQQQTLTAKAKGEQALVEIEYQQKQEQTKQVVAAQTKVAVAEQDKLQQKIAYEASILEAKKIKELADAEAYKKKAIMVADGALEMKLKAQVETQKAWADAFSKYTGAVVPQFQTGVNGPTQNGALNFMDIMTAKQQKTLHLN
;
A
#
# COMPACT_ATOMS: atom_id res chain seq x y z
N MET A 1 33.13 -49.95 -29.03
CA MET A 1 33.10 -50.10 -27.57
C MET A 1 34.27 -49.36 -26.91
N ILE A 2 33.94 -48.47 -26.01
CA ILE A 2 34.84 -47.71 -25.13
C ILE A 2 34.41 -47.89 -23.68
N ARG A 3 35.25 -47.47 -22.73
CA ARG A 3 34.96 -47.51 -21.30
C ARG A 3 35.21 -46.14 -20.68
N PHE A 4 34.26 -45.66 -19.90
CA PHE A 4 34.37 -44.41 -19.13
C PHE A 4 35.10 -44.64 -17.81
N SER A 5 35.41 -43.55 -17.09
CA SER A 5 36.14 -43.59 -15.81
C SER A 5 35.40 -44.36 -14.70
N ASP A 6 34.08 -44.44 -14.78
CA ASP A 6 33.18 -45.16 -13.87
C ASP A 6 33.01 -46.66 -14.22
N ALA A 7 33.89 -47.18 -15.08
CA ALA A 7 33.89 -48.55 -15.59
C ALA A 7 32.67 -48.94 -16.45
N THR A 8 31.80 -48.00 -16.80
CA THR A 8 30.67 -48.21 -17.72
C THR A 8 31.14 -48.26 -19.16
N THR A 9 30.34 -48.90 -20.01
CA THR A 9 30.70 -49.12 -21.41
C THR A 9 29.72 -48.44 -22.37
N ALA A 10 30.23 -48.01 -23.52
CA ALA A 10 29.43 -47.41 -24.58
C ALA A 10 29.94 -47.77 -25.98
N ASN A 11 29.03 -47.80 -26.94
CA ASN A 11 29.30 -47.91 -28.35
C ASN A 11 29.28 -46.52 -28.97
N VAL A 12 30.44 -46.11 -29.48
CA VAL A 12 30.62 -44.81 -30.11
C VAL A 12 30.77 -44.99 -31.61
N LYS A 13 30.03 -44.17 -32.35
CA LYS A 13 30.20 -43.96 -33.79
C LYS A 13 30.83 -42.59 -33.98
N GLY A 14 31.82 -42.52 -34.86
CA GLY A 14 32.54 -41.30 -35.16
C GLY A 14 33.19 -41.38 -36.53
N ILE A 15 33.54 -40.21 -37.06
CA ILE A 15 34.20 -40.04 -38.34
C ILE A 15 35.51 -39.31 -38.09
N THR A 16 36.59 -39.82 -38.66
CA THR A 16 37.91 -39.19 -38.59
C THR A 16 38.48 -39.05 -39.99
N GLN A 17 38.95 -37.85 -40.30
CA GLN A 17 39.58 -37.52 -41.58
C GLN A 17 41.08 -37.32 -41.39
N TYR A 18 41.85 -38.05 -42.18
CA TYR A 18 43.31 -37.99 -42.19
C TYR A 18 43.81 -37.39 -43.50
N ILE A 19 44.85 -36.57 -43.41
CA ILE A 19 45.58 -36.05 -44.55
C ILE A 19 46.90 -36.81 -44.63
N LEU A 20 47.11 -37.48 -45.76
CA LEU A 20 48.37 -38.17 -46.04
C LEU A 20 49.47 -37.16 -46.38
N PRO A 21 50.73 -37.46 -46.06
CA PRO A 21 51.85 -36.60 -46.41
C PRO A 21 51.99 -36.47 -47.93
N SER A 22 52.50 -35.32 -48.36
CA SER A 22 52.84 -35.07 -49.77
C SER A 22 54.32 -35.32 -50.07
N ASP A 23 55.14 -35.58 -49.04
CA ASP A 23 56.57 -35.84 -49.22
C ASP A 23 56.82 -37.28 -49.71
N GLU A 24 57.75 -37.41 -50.66
CA GLU A 24 58.06 -38.69 -51.30
C GLU A 24 58.63 -39.69 -50.30
N LYS A 25 59.49 -39.25 -49.38
CA LYS A 25 60.14 -40.14 -48.40
C LYS A 25 59.13 -40.73 -47.42
N GLU A 26 58.22 -39.90 -46.91
CA GLU A 26 57.17 -40.32 -45.98
C GLU A 26 56.15 -41.25 -46.67
N MET A 27 55.80 -40.97 -47.93
CA MET A 27 54.93 -41.84 -48.72
C MET A 27 55.56 -43.22 -49.01
N ILE A 28 56.85 -43.27 -49.33
CA ILE A 28 57.59 -44.52 -49.49
C ILE A 28 57.64 -45.29 -48.16
N LEU A 29 57.83 -44.60 -47.03
CA LEU A 29 57.81 -45.22 -45.70
C LEU A 29 56.44 -45.88 -45.41
N ILE A 30 55.35 -45.16 -45.61
CA ILE A 30 53.98 -45.69 -45.47
C ILE A 30 53.77 -46.92 -46.36
N HIS A 31 54.18 -46.82 -47.63
CA HIS A 31 54.02 -47.90 -48.59
C HIS A 31 54.84 -49.14 -48.20
N ASN A 32 56.08 -48.97 -47.74
CA ASN A 32 56.92 -50.07 -47.31
C ASN A 32 56.37 -50.79 -46.07
N THR A 33 55.84 -50.03 -45.10
CA THR A 33 55.33 -50.61 -43.84
C THR A 33 53.95 -51.25 -44.01
N HIS A 34 53.05 -50.65 -44.79
CA HIS A 34 51.65 -51.08 -44.86
C HIS A 34 51.25 -51.73 -46.19
N ARG A 35 52.01 -51.50 -47.27
CA ARG A 35 51.82 -52.03 -48.64
C ARG A 35 50.52 -51.61 -49.34
N THR A 36 49.41 -51.50 -48.63
CA THR A 36 48.09 -51.16 -49.16
C THR A 36 47.39 -50.12 -48.28
N PRO A 37 46.53 -49.26 -48.86
CA PRO A 37 45.75 -48.28 -48.10
C PRO A 37 44.84 -48.94 -47.05
N VAL A 38 44.23 -50.08 -47.38
CA VAL A 38 43.37 -50.83 -46.44
C VAL A 38 44.16 -51.33 -45.22
N SER A 39 45.42 -51.75 -45.42
CA SER A 39 46.27 -52.16 -44.31
C SER A 39 46.72 -50.98 -43.45
N LEU A 40 46.90 -49.79 -44.01
CA LEU A 40 47.20 -48.57 -43.25
C LEU A 40 46.03 -48.23 -42.31
N VAL A 41 44.80 -48.25 -42.86
CA VAL A 41 43.58 -47.98 -42.09
C VAL A 41 43.40 -49.00 -40.97
N SER A 42 43.41 -50.30 -41.29
CA SER A 42 43.10 -51.36 -40.31
C SER A 42 44.19 -51.58 -39.27
N LYS A 43 45.47 -51.39 -39.61
CA LYS A 43 46.60 -51.68 -38.68
C LYS A 43 47.13 -50.46 -37.93
N ARG A 44 46.94 -49.24 -38.44
CA ARG A 44 47.45 -48.01 -37.78
C ARG A 44 46.37 -47.02 -37.45
N LEU A 45 45.64 -46.51 -38.45
CA LEU A 45 44.71 -45.41 -38.23
C LEU A 45 43.56 -45.81 -37.31
N ALA A 46 42.91 -46.93 -37.57
CA ALA A 46 41.78 -47.39 -36.75
C ALA A 46 42.20 -47.77 -35.31
N PRO A 47 43.27 -48.54 -35.07
CA PRO A 47 43.76 -48.80 -33.71
C PRO A 47 44.15 -47.53 -32.95
N TYR A 48 44.83 -46.59 -33.60
CA TYR A 48 45.21 -45.33 -32.96
C TYR A 48 44.00 -44.44 -32.66
N THR A 49 43.05 -44.33 -33.60
CA THR A 49 41.77 -43.61 -33.36
C THR A 49 41.05 -44.21 -32.16
N LYS A 50 40.99 -45.54 -32.09
CA LYS A 50 40.36 -46.26 -30.99
C LYS A 50 41.07 -46.01 -29.65
N GLU A 51 42.40 -46.02 -29.63
CA GLU A 51 43.20 -45.72 -28.43
C GLU A 51 42.95 -44.28 -27.95
N CYS A 52 42.96 -43.30 -28.85
CA CYS A 52 42.66 -41.90 -28.53
C CYS A 52 41.25 -41.78 -27.95
N LEU A 53 40.24 -42.35 -28.63
CA LEU A 53 38.85 -42.29 -28.18
C LEU A 53 38.65 -42.96 -26.81
N GLN A 54 39.30 -44.09 -26.57
CA GLN A 54 39.26 -44.78 -25.27
C GLN A 54 39.90 -43.93 -24.16
N SER A 55 41.03 -43.29 -24.43
CA SER A 55 41.69 -42.40 -23.47
C SER A 55 40.85 -41.16 -23.18
N SER A 56 40.25 -40.53 -24.20
CA SER A 56 39.33 -39.40 -24.01
C SER A 56 38.09 -39.79 -23.20
N ALA A 57 37.57 -40.99 -23.38
CA ALA A 57 36.46 -41.50 -22.58
C ALA A 57 36.83 -41.70 -21.11
N GLN A 58 38.07 -42.14 -20.82
CA GLN A 58 38.54 -42.36 -19.46
C GLN A 58 38.74 -41.08 -18.65
N LEU A 59 38.77 -39.91 -19.30
CA LEU A 59 38.85 -38.60 -18.64
C LEU A 59 37.52 -38.13 -18.02
N MET A 60 36.42 -38.83 -18.28
CA MET A 60 35.11 -38.47 -17.75
C MET A 60 34.26 -39.69 -17.39
N SER A 61 33.27 -39.47 -16.52
CA SER A 61 32.23 -40.45 -16.24
C SER A 61 31.15 -40.42 -17.32
N SER A 62 30.39 -41.51 -17.44
CA SER A 62 29.24 -41.58 -18.35
C SER A 62 28.18 -40.51 -18.04
N GLU A 63 27.96 -40.24 -16.76
CA GLU A 63 27.05 -39.19 -16.28
C GLU A 63 27.49 -37.79 -16.71
N LYS A 64 28.80 -37.48 -16.56
CA LYS A 64 29.35 -36.19 -16.98
C LYS A 64 29.29 -36.04 -18.51
N HIS A 65 29.55 -37.11 -19.25
CA HIS A 65 29.41 -37.11 -20.70
C HIS A 65 27.96 -36.83 -21.13
N TYR A 66 26.98 -37.49 -20.52
CA TYR A 66 25.55 -37.28 -20.79
C TYR A 66 25.08 -35.86 -20.44
N GLY A 67 25.48 -35.34 -19.28
CA GLY A 67 25.05 -34.05 -18.75
C GLY A 67 25.66 -32.80 -19.40
N GLY A 68 26.47 -32.95 -20.46
CA GLY A 68 27.08 -31.81 -21.18
C GLY A 68 28.54 -32.02 -21.58
N GLY A 69 29.18 -33.11 -21.17
CA GLY A 69 30.59 -33.41 -21.47
C GLY A 69 30.88 -33.85 -22.92
N ARG A 70 29.87 -33.95 -23.79
CA ARG A 70 30.05 -34.35 -25.21
C ARG A 70 31.06 -33.47 -25.95
N ALA A 71 30.94 -32.15 -25.78
CA ALA A 71 31.85 -31.20 -26.43
C ALA A 71 33.28 -31.33 -25.91
N GLN A 72 33.44 -31.52 -24.59
CA GLN A 72 34.74 -31.74 -23.96
C GLN A 72 35.39 -33.02 -24.48
N MET A 73 34.63 -34.12 -24.57
CA MET A 73 35.16 -35.39 -25.09
C MET A 73 35.61 -35.26 -26.54
N ALA A 74 34.83 -34.57 -27.39
CA ALA A 74 35.18 -34.33 -28.78
C ALA A 74 36.46 -33.48 -28.90
N GLN A 75 36.60 -32.45 -28.06
CA GLN A 75 37.80 -31.61 -28.01
C GLN A 75 39.03 -32.41 -27.55
N ASP A 76 38.91 -33.17 -26.47
CA ASP A 76 39.99 -34.01 -25.95
C ASP A 76 40.38 -35.13 -26.93
N PHE A 77 39.41 -35.64 -27.69
CA PHE A 77 39.64 -36.62 -28.74
C PHE A 77 40.40 -36.03 -29.93
N LEU A 78 40.00 -34.84 -30.40
CA LEU A 78 40.69 -34.11 -31.47
C LEU A 78 42.14 -33.76 -31.08
N ASP A 79 42.33 -33.29 -29.86
CA ASP A 79 43.63 -32.92 -29.33
C ASP A 79 44.55 -34.16 -29.21
N GLN A 80 44.04 -35.28 -28.67
CA GLN A 80 44.82 -36.51 -28.58
C GLN A 80 45.11 -37.14 -29.95
N LEU A 81 44.18 -37.04 -30.90
CA LEU A 81 44.42 -37.44 -32.28
C LEU A 81 45.56 -36.65 -32.91
N LYS A 82 45.60 -35.33 -32.69
CA LYS A 82 46.62 -34.44 -33.22
C LYS A 82 47.96 -34.60 -32.54
N ASP A 83 48.03 -34.60 -31.21
CA ASP A 83 49.29 -34.47 -30.46
C ASP A 83 49.74 -35.71 -29.71
N GLY A 84 48.93 -36.75 -29.69
CA GLY A 84 49.21 -38.00 -29.00
C GLY A 84 48.33 -38.21 -27.77
N VAL A 85 48.20 -39.48 -27.39
CA VAL A 85 47.33 -39.97 -26.33
C VAL A 85 47.83 -39.48 -24.97
N TYR A 86 46.93 -39.04 -24.09
CA TYR A 86 47.29 -38.62 -22.74
C TYR A 86 47.78 -39.78 -21.87
N LEU A 87 48.77 -39.52 -21.03
CA LEU A 87 49.09 -40.40 -19.91
C LEU A 87 48.19 -40.03 -18.74
N LEU A 88 47.35 -40.97 -18.33
CA LEU A 88 46.36 -40.77 -17.29
C LEU A 88 46.91 -41.15 -15.91
N ARG A 89 46.42 -40.49 -14.86
CA ARG A 89 46.61 -40.88 -13.46
C ARG A 89 45.27 -40.76 -12.75
N THR A 90 44.92 -41.80 -11.99
CA THR A 90 43.76 -41.74 -11.11
C THR A 90 44.20 -41.19 -9.76
N GLU A 91 43.59 -40.09 -9.35
CA GLU A 91 43.78 -39.51 -8.02
C GLU A 91 42.47 -39.62 -7.22
N GLU A 92 42.61 -39.71 -5.90
CA GLU A 92 41.49 -39.81 -4.99
C GLU A 92 41.19 -38.42 -4.44
N VAL A 93 40.08 -37.84 -4.89
CA VAL A 93 39.67 -36.50 -4.48
C VAL A 93 38.56 -36.63 -3.42
N PRO A 94 38.74 -36.06 -2.22
CA PRO A 94 37.70 -36.04 -1.21
C PRO A 94 36.64 -35.00 -1.60
N VAL A 95 35.42 -35.46 -1.89
CA VAL A 95 34.26 -34.63 -2.19
C VAL A 95 33.34 -34.64 -0.97
N TYR A 96 33.00 -33.46 -0.46
CA TYR A 96 32.11 -33.32 0.69
C TYR A 96 30.65 -33.47 0.24
N ASP A 97 29.93 -34.44 0.82
CA ASP A 97 28.51 -34.65 0.55
C ASP A 97 27.66 -33.84 1.54
N SER A 98 26.98 -32.81 1.06
CA SER A 98 26.13 -31.93 1.87
C SER A 98 24.89 -32.61 2.47
N LEU A 99 24.46 -33.76 1.91
CA LEU A 99 23.28 -34.48 2.38
C LEU A 99 23.61 -35.40 3.55
N GLU A 100 24.73 -36.13 3.46
CA GLU A 100 25.16 -37.09 4.48
C GLU A 100 26.15 -36.48 5.49
N LYS A 101 26.67 -35.27 5.23
CA LYS A 101 27.67 -34.57 6.04
C LYS A 101 28.98 -35.35 6.21
N GLU A 102 29.30 -36.22 5.25
CA GLU A 102 30.50 -37.03 5.24
C GLU A 102 31.40 -36.72 4.04
N TRP A 103 32.69 -36.98 4.20
CA TRP A 103 33.66 -36.90 3.11
C TRP A 103 33.63 -38.19 2.30
N LYS A 104 33.18 -38.11 1.06
CA LYS A 104 33.21 -39.24 0.11
C LYS A 104 34.47 -39.17 -0.73
N ARG A 105 35.13 -40.32 -0.88
CA ARG A 105 36.33 -40.45 -1.71
C ARG A 105 35.87 -40.77 -3.13
N VAL A 106 36.14 -39.86 -4.07
CA VAL A 106 35.82 -40.04 -5.49
C VAL A 106 37.11 -40.19 -6.27
N TYR A 107 37.22 -41.26 -7.06
CA TYR A 107 38.34 -41.47 -7.96
C TYR A 107 38.14 -40.64 -9.22
N GLN A 108 39.01 -39.66 -9.44
CA GLN A 108 39.01 -38.81 -10.62
C GLN A 108 40.24 -39.13 -11.46
N THR A 109 40.03 -39.43 -12.74
CA THR A 109 41.11 -39.67 -13.68
C THR A 109 41.50 -38.34 -14.33
N GLU A 110 42.75 -37.93 -14.13
CA GLU A 110 43.30 -36.70 -14.67
C GLU A 110 44.51 -36.99 -15.59
N THR A 111 44.79 -36.04 -16.49
CA THR A 111 45.99 -36.08 -17.32
C THR A 111 47.23 -35.80 -16.47
N GLN A 112 48.26 -36.63 -16.58
CA GLN A 112 49.55 -36.36 -15.94
C GLN A 112 50.17 -35.12 -16.56
N ILE A 113 50.44 -34.10 -15.75
CA ILE A 113 51.11 -32.88 -16.20
C ILE A 113 52.62 -33.04 -15.99
N ASP A 114 53.43 -32.63 -16.97
CA ASP A 114 54.87 -32.53 -16.78
C ASP A 114 55.20 -31.27 -15.97
N LYS A 115 55.85 -31.45 -14.82
CA LYS A 115 56.18 -30.37 -13.87
C LYS A 115 57.12 -29.31 -14.47
N LYS A 116 57.80 -29.61 -15.59
CA LYS A 116 58.76 -28.69 -16.23
C LYS A 116 58.15 -27.82 -17.31
N THR A 117 57.22 -28.36 -18.10
CA THR A 117 56.62 -27.66 -19.25
C THR A 117 55.18 -27.25 -19.00
N SER A 118 54.57 -27.71 -17.90
CA SER A 118 53.14 -27.52 -17.59
C SER A 118 52.20 -28.04 -18.70
N MET A 119 52.71 -28.90 -19.57
CA MET A 119 51.94 -29.56 -20.63
C MET A 119 51.57 -30.98 -20.20
N PRO A 120 50.43 -31.51 -20.68
CA PRO A 120 50.08 -32.90 -20.42
C PRO A 120 51.14 -33.84 -21.02
N LYS A 121 51.57 -34.83 -20.24
CA LYS A 121 52.44 -35.90 -20.71
C LYS A 121 51.64 -36.76 -21.68
N ARG A 122 52.22 -36.97 -22.86
CA ARG A 122 51.60 -37.70 -23.95
C ARG A 122 52.46 -38.88 -24.35
N LYS A 123 51.81 -39.98 -24.73
CA LYS A 123 52.41 -41.02 -25.54
C LYS A 123 52.52 -40.50 -26.97
N GLN A 124 53.68 -40.70 -27.59
CA GLN A 124 53.94 -40.20 -28.95
C GLN A 124 52.89 -40.73 -29.94
N SER A 125 52.42 -39.84 -30.82
CA SER A 125 51.47 -40.22 -31.87
C SER A 125 52.13 -41.17 -32.85
N SER A 126 51.61 -42.39 -32.93
CA SER A 126 52.07 -43.38 -33.91
C SER A 126 51.82 -42.97 -35.35
N ILE A 127 50.98 -41.96 -35.60
CA ILE A 127 50.68 -41.49 -36.96
C ILE A 127 51.59 -40.32 -37.39
N LYS A 128 52.08 -39.51 -36.44
CA LYS A 128 53.07 -38.46 -36.72
C LYS A 128 54.38 -39.01 -37.26
N GLU A 129 54.75 -40.25 -36.88
CA GLU A 129 55.94 -40.93 -37.41
C GLU A 129 55.93 -41.11 -38.93
N TYR A 130 54.74 -41.08 -39.54
CA TYR A 130 54.54 -41.25 -40.98
C TYR A 130 54.16 -39.93 -41.68
N GLY A 131 54.26 -38.78 -41.00
CA GLY A 131 53.87 -37.48 -41.58
C GLY A 131 52.37 -37.30 -41.81
N ILE A 132 51.53 -38.21 -41.33
CA ILE A 132 50.07 -38.12 -41.48
C ILE A 132 49.53 -37.12 -40.46
N THR A 133 48.68 -36.21 -40.94
CA THR A 133 48.04 -35.19 -40.10
C THR A 133 46.53 -35.43 -40.01
N VAL A 134 45.89 -34.87 -38.99
CA VAL A 134 44.45 -35.01 -38.74
C VAL A 134 43.76 -33.74 -39.21
N ALA A 135 42.83 -33.87 -40.16
CA ALA A 135 42.02 -32.75 -40.63
C ALA A 135 40.91 -32.43 -39.62
N ASP A 136 40.04 -33.41 -39.42
CA ASP A 136 38.85 -33.28 -38.59
C ASP A 136 38.47 -34.63 -37.99
N ALA A 137 37.79 -34.59 -36.85
CA ALA A 137 37.26 -35.76 -36.18
C ALA A 137 36.00 -35.37 -35.41
N ALA A 138 34.92 -36.10 -35.66
CA ALA A 138 33.62 -35.87 -35.06
C ALA A 138 33.10 -37.15 -34.41
N ILE A 139 32.57 -37.02 -33.20
CA ILE A 139 31.82 -38.07 -32.53
C ILE A 139 30.34 -37.86 -32.89
N THR A 140 29.77 -38.78 -33.66
CA THR A 140 28.40 -38.63 -34.17
C THR A 140 27.37 -39.13 -33.18
N ASP A 141 27.65 -40.27 -32.53
CA ASP A 141 26.67 -40.96 -31.70
C ASP A 141 27.34 -41.79 -30.61
N VAL A 142 26.70 -41.86 -29.45
CA VAL A 142 27.20 -42.56 -28.26
C VAL A 142 26.04 -43.30 -27.60
N ASP A 143 26.00 -44.61 -27.83
CA ASP A 143 25.02 -45.53 -27.29
C ASP A 143 25.58 -46.15 -26.00
N TYR A 144 24.99 -45.89 -24.84
CA TYR A 144 25.42 -46.48 -23.56
C TYR A 144 24.87 -47.89 -23.36
N GLU A 145 25.40 -48.61 -22.38
CA GLU A 145 24.78 -49.84 -21.90
C GLU A 145 23.45 -49.55 -21.19
N GLU A 146 22.47 -50.46 -21.32
CA GLU A 146 21.10 -50.27 -20.81
C GLU A 146 21.03 -49.96 -19.30
N LYS A 147 21.98 -50.50 -18.52
CA LYS A 147 22.09 -50.24 -17.07
C LYS A 147 22.38 -48.77 -16.77
N VAL A 148 23.17 -48.10 -17.60
CA VAL A 148 23.50 -46.68 -17.45
C VAL A 148 22.28 -45.85 -17.79
N ASP A 149 21.57 -46.16 -18.87
CA ASP A 149 20.35 -45.43 -19.24
C ASP A 149 19.29 -45.50 -18.13
N GLN A 150 19.07 -46.70 -17.56
CA GLN A 150 18.16 -46.86 -16.42
C GLN A 150 18.62 -46.06 -15.19
N LYS A 151 19.93 -45.98 -14.94
CA LYS A 151 20.49 -45.16 -13.85
C LYS A 151 20.29 -43.67 -14.11
N LEU A 152 20.53 -43.20 -15.33
CA LEU A 152 20.35 -41.81 -15.73
C LEU A 152 18.89 -41.39 -15.59
N VAL A 153 17.94 -42.22 -16.00
CA VAL A 153 16.50 -41.98 -15.78
C VAL A 153 16.20 -41.79 -14.29
N LYS A 154 16.69 -42.69 -13.42
CA LYS A 154 16.50 -42.56 -11.97
C LYS A 154 17.13 -41.30 -11.38
N ILE A 155 18.29 -40.87 -11.89
CA ILE A 155 18.95 -39.62 -11.46
C ILE A 155 18.11 -38.43 -11.89
N ILE A 156 17.62 -38.40 -13.14
CA ILE A 156 16.76 -37.34 -13.66
C ILE A 156 15.47 -37.26 -12.84
N ASP A 157 14.83 -38.39 -12.55
CA ASP A 157 13.62 -38.45 -11.73
C ASP A 157 13.89 -37.94 -10.31
N ALA A 158 15.00 -38.34 -9.69
CA ALA A 158 15.38 -37.90 -8.35
C ALA A 158 15.69 -36.38 -8.30
N VAL A 159 16.41 -35.85 -9.29
CA VAL A 159 16.72 -34.42 -9.41
C VAL A 159 15.44 -33.62 -9.66
N THR A 160 14.55 -34.12 -10.52
CA THR A 160 13.25 -33.51 -10.80
C THR A 160 12.39 -33.48 -9.55
N LYS A 161 12.27 -34.61 -8.84
CA LYS A 161 11.54 -34.71 -7.58
C LYS A 161 12.10 -33.78 -6.51
N SER A 162 13.42 -33.72 -6.35
CA SER A 162 14.07 -32.79 -5.41
C SER A 162 13.79 -31.33 -5.77
N SER A 163 13.81 -30.99 -7.06
CA SER A 163 13.50 -29.64 -7.54
C SER A 163 12.05 -29.26 -7.28
N ILE A 164 11.10 -30.18 -7.52
CA ILE A 164 9.69 -30.00 -7.18
C ILE A 164 9.54 -29.79 -5.67
N SER A 165 10.13 -30.65 -4.83
CA SER A 165 10.03 -30.49 -3.37
C SER A 165 10.65 -29.18 -2.87
N LYS A 166 11.75 -28.70 -3.47
CA LYS A 166 12.32 -27.39 -3.17
C LYS A 166 11.36 -26.27 -3.55
N GLN A 167 10.74 -26.36 -4.72
CA GLN A 167 9.76 -25.38 -5.20
C GLN A 167 8.50 -25.37 -4.32
N GLU A 168 8.00 -26.54 -3.90
CA GLU A 168 6.89 -26.69 -2.95
C GLU A 168 7.25 -26.08 -1.58
N LEU A 169 8.44 -26.36 -1.06
CA LEU A 169 8.93 -25.78 0.19
C LEU A 169 9.01 -24.25 0.11
N MET A 170 9.58 -23.69 -0.97
CA MET A 170 9.62 -22.24 -1.17
C MET A 170 8.22 -21.65 -1.28
N THR A 171 7.30 -22.34 -1.96
CA THR A 171 5.90 -21.91 -2.08
C THR A 171 5.21 -21.90 -0.70
N ALA A 172 5.41 -22.93 0.10
CA ALA A 172 4.88 -23.01 1.46
C ALA A 172 5.47 -21.91 2.36
N GLN A 173 6.78 -21.64 2.28
CA GLN A 173 7.41 -20.52 2.99
C GLN A 173 6.86 -19.18 2.55
N GLN A 174 6.64 -18.98 1.24
CA GLN A 174 6.05 -17.75 0.74
C GLN A 174 4.60 -17.57 1.21
N GLN A 175 3.83 -18.66 1.27
CA GLN A 175 2.46 -18.64 1.79
C GLN A 175 2.42 -18.30 3.29
N THR A 176 3.31 -18.85 4.11
CA THR A 176 3.39 -18.51 5.54
C THR A 176 3.80 -17.05 5.76
N LEU A 177 4.77 -16.56 4.98
CA LEU A 177 5.15 -15.14 5.00
C LEU A 177 4.00 -14.24 4.58
N THR A 178 3.26 -14.62 3.52
CA THR A 178 2.09 -13.87 3.05
C THR A 178 0.97 -13.88 4.09
N ALA A 179 0.71 -15.01 4.73
CA ALA A 179 -0.29 -15.13 5.79
C ALA A 179 0.10 -14.29 7.01
N LYS A 180 1.38 -14.29 7.41
CA LYS A 180 1.90 -13.44 8.48
C LYS A 180 1.74 -11.96 8.15
N ALA A 181 2.14 -11.54 6.95
CA ALA A 181 1.97 -10.16 6.48
C ALA A 181 0.50 -9.72 6.45
N LYS A 182 -0.42 -10.59 6.00
CA LYS A 182 -1.87 -10.33 6.06
C LYS A 182 -2.39 -10.24 7.49
N GLY A 183 -1.89 -11.09 8.39
CA GLY A 183 -2.24 -11.04 9.81
C GLY A 183 -1.78 -9.74 10.48
N GLU A 184 -0.55 -9.30 10.17
CA GLU A 184 -0.01 -8.01 10.63
C GLU A 184 -0.82 -6.83 10.05
N GLN A 185 -1.18 -6.87 8.77
CA GLN A 185 -2.05 -5.85 8.16
C GLN A 185 -3.41 -5.78 8.85
N ALA A 186 -4.05 -6.92 9.12
CA ALA A 186 -5.34 -6.98 9.81
C ALA A 186 -5.23 -6.45 11.25
N LEU A 187 -4.14 -6.74 11.97
CA LEU A 187 -3.89 -6.20 13.31
C LEU A 187 -3.79 -4.67 13.26
N VAL A 188 -3.00 -4.13 12.34
CA VAL A 188 -2.86 -2.68 12.14
C VAL A 188 -4.20 -2.04 11.79
N GLU A 189 -5.00 -2.68 10.92
CA GLU A 189 -6.33 -2.18 10.56
C GLU A 189 -7.27 -2.14 11.78
N ILE A 190 -7.30 -3.19 12.60
CA ILE A 190 -8.08 -3.23 13.85
C ILE A 190 -7.61 -2.13 14.81
N GLU A 191 -6.31 -1.96 14.99
CA GLU A 191 -5.76 -0.88 15.84
C GLU A 191 -6.18 0.51 15.35
N TYR A 192 -6.15 0.74 14.03
CA TYR A 192 -6.61 2.00 13.45
C TYR A 192 -8.11 2.20 13.64
N GLN A 193 -8.92 1.17 13.44
CA GLN A 193 -10.37 1.24 13.68
C GLN A 193 -10.69 1.56 15.15
N GLN A 194 -10.00 0.91 16.09
CA GLN A 194 -10.16 1.19 17.52
C GLN A 194 -9.73 2.63 17.87
N LYS A 195 -8.60 3.11 17.32
CA LYS A 195 -8.18 4.51 17.50
C LYS A 195 -9.17 5.50 16.90
N GLN A 196 -9.74 5.21 15.72
CA GLN A 196 -10.79 6.03 15.13
C GLN A 196 -12.04 6.07 16.03
N GLU A 197 -12.46 4.94 16.58
CA GLU A 197 -13.62 4.86 17.47
C GLU A 197 -13.37 5.60 18.78
N GLN A 198 -12.20 5.43 19.41
CA GLN A 198 -11.79 6.23 20.57
C GLN A 198 -11.79 7.73 20.24
N THR A 199 -11.25 8.11 19.09
CA THR A 199 -11.22 9.51 18.66
C THR A 199 -12.63 10.06 18.47
N LYS A 200 -13.54 9.31 17.84
CA LYS A 200 -14.96 9.69 17.72
C LYS A 200 -15.61 9.88 19.08
N GLN A 201 -15.35 8.99 20.04
CA GLN A 201 -15.90 9.11 21.39
C GLN A 201 -15.34 10.32 22.14
N VAL A 202 -14.04 10.59 22.04
CA VAL A 202 -13.40 11.78 22.64
C VAL A 202 -13.94 13.05 22.01
N VAL A 203 -14.05 13.12 20.68
CA VAL A 203 -14.62 14.28 19.97
C VAL A 203 -16.08 14.46 20.33
N ALA A 204 -16.88 13.39 20.40
CA ALA A 204 -18.27 13.47 20.83
C ALA A 204 -18.39 13.96 22.29
N ALA A 205 -17.52 13.50 23.18
CA ALA A 205 -17.47 13.97 24.56
C ALA A 205 -17.06 15.44 24.65
N GLN A 206 -16.01 15.86 23.94
CA GLN A 206 -15.58 17.25 23.86
C GLN A 206 -16.66 18.16 23.26
N THR A 207 -17.36 17.68 22.23
CA THR A 207 -18.47 18.41 21.61
C THR A 207 -19.62 18.60 22.61
N LYS A 208 -19.97 17.58 23.40
CA LYS A 208 -20.97 17.71 24.47
C LYS A 208 -20.55 18.73 25.54
N VAL A 209 -19.27 18.75 25.92
CA VAL A 209 -18.76 19.76 26.87
C VAL A 209 -18.81 21.16 26.26
N ALA A 210 -18.39 21.32 25.00
CA ALA A 210 -18.43 22.60 24.31
C ALA A 210 -19.86 23.13 24.14
N VAL A 211 -20.84 22.26 23.83
CA VAL A 211 -22.26 22.61 23.79
C VAL A 211 -22.74 23.04 25.18
N ALA A 212 -22.40 22.30 26.24
CA ALA A 212 -22.76 22.67 27.61
C ALA A 212 -22.12 24.00 28.07
N GLU A 213 -20.90 24.31 27.61
CA GLU A 213 -20.24 25.59 27.85
C GLU A 213 -20.90 26.73 27.07
N GLN A 214 -21.26 26.50 25.80
CA GLN A 214 -22.03 27.47 25.01
C GLN A 214 -23.40 27.75 25.64
N ASP A 215 -24.10 26.72 26.13
CA ASP A 215 -25.38 26.89 26.82
C ASP A 215 -25.21 27.73 28.10
N LYS A 216 -24.15 27.49 28.88
CA LYS A 216 -23.83 28.32 30.06
C LYS A 216 -23.52 29.76 29.68
N LEU A 217 -22.75 29.98 28.61
CA LEU A 217 -22.46 31.32 28.11
C LEU A 217 -23.73 32.02 27.63
N GLN A 218 -24.61 31.32 26.91
CA GLN A 218 -25.88 31.86 26.44
C GLN A 218 -26.81 32.21 27.61
N GLN A 219 -26.85 31.39 28.66
CA GLN A 219 -27.56 31.71 29.91
C GLN A 219 -26.97 32.95 30.61
N LYS A 220 -25.64 33.09 30.67
CA LYS A 220 -24.99 34.29 31.22
C LYS A 220 -25.31 35.54 30.41
N ILE A 221 -25.21 35.46 29.08
CA ILE A 221 -25.53 36.57 28.17
C ILE A 221 -27.01 36.95 28.31
N ALA A 222 -27.92 35.97 28.38
CA ALA A 222 -29.34 36.23 28.61
C ALA A 222 -29.61 36.88 29.97
N TYR A 223 -28.90 36.46 31.02
CA TYR A 223 -28.99 37.07 32.33
C TYR A 223 -28.46 38.51 32.34
N GLU A 224 -27.31 38.77 31.72
CA GLU A 224 -26.74 40.12 31.58
C GLU A 224 -27.64 41.02 30.73
N ALA A 225 -28.20 40.51 29.64
CA ALA A 225 -29.19 41.22 28.83
C ALA A 225 -30.43 41.58 29.66
N SER A 226 -30.93 40.67 30.51
CA SER A 226 -32.08 40.93 31.39
C SER A 226 -31.78 42.02 32.43
N ILE A 227 -30.55 42.08 32.95
CA ILE A 227 -30.10 43.14 33.88
C ILE A 227 -30.01 44.49 33.16
N LEU A 228 -29.40 44.51 31.97
CA LEU A 228 -29.30 45.72 31.16
C LEU A 228 -30.68 46.23 30.74
N GLU A 229 -31.60 45.35 30.40
CA GLU A 229 -32.99 45.69 30.08
C GLU A 229 -33.73 46.23 31.30
N ALA A 230 -33.59 45.60 32.47
CA ALA A 230 -34.14 46.11 33.73
C ALA A 230 -33.58 47.49 34.10
N LYS A 231 -32.27 47.72 33.89
CA LYS A 231 -31.63 49.04 34.08
C LYS A 231 -32.17 50.07 33.09
N LYS A 232 -32.28 49.72 31.81
CA LYS A 232 -32.85 50.58 30.76
C LYS A 232 -34.29 50.97 31.09
N ILE A 233 -35.12 50.04 31.56
CA ILE A 233 -36.50 50.32 31.98
C ILE A 233 -36.52 51.28 33.17
N LYS A 234 -35.65 51.08 34.17
CA LYS A 234 -35.53 52.02 35.30
C LYS A 234 -35.12 53.42 34.84
N GLU A 235 -34.08 53.53 34.01
CA GLU A 235 -33.61 54.83 33.51
C GLU A 235 -34.66 55.53 32.64
N LEU A 236 -35.39 54.79 31.81
CA LEU A 236 -36.51 55.33 31.04
C LEU A 236 -37.66 55.78 31.96
N ALA A 237 -38.00 54.99 32.98
CA ALA A 237 -39.02 55.34 33.96
C ALA A 237 -38.61 56.58 34.79
N ASP A 238 -37.34 56.69 35.18
CA ASP A 238 -36.79 57.84 35.88
C ASP A 238 -36.75 59.10 34.97
N ALA A 239 -36.38 58.93 33.70
CA ALA A 239 -36.43 60.00 32.70
C ALA A 239 -37.86 60.47 32.42
N GLU A 240 -38.83 59.55 32.32
CA GLU A 240 -40.25 59.88 32.21
C GLU A 240 -40.79 60.57 33.46
N ALA A 241 -40.40 60.12 34.65
CA ALA A 241 -40.77 60.75 35.91
C ALA A 241 -40.19 62.16 36.01
N TYR A 242 -38.94 62.37 35.59
CA TYR A 242 -38.31 63.69 35.52
C TYR A 242 -39.03 64.59 34.51
N LYS A 243 -39.34 64.09 33.31
CA LYS A 243 -40.09 64.82 32.28
C LYS A 243 -41.49 65.20 32.78
N LYS A 244 -42.22 64.28 33.44
CA LYS A 244 -43.52 64.56 34.03
C LYS A 244 -43.44 65.59 35.16
N LYS A 245 -42.42 65.53 36.02
CA LYS A 245 -42.17 66.55 37.06
C LYS A 245 -41.88 67.92 36.42
N ALA A 246 -41.05 67.98 35.39
CA ALA A 246 -40.74 69.22 34.70
C ALA A 246 -41.97 69.85 34.04
N ILE A 247 -42.81 69.04 33.36
CA ILE A 247 -44.08 69.51 32.79
C ILE A 247 -45.03 69.98 33.92
N MET A 248 -45.14 69.24 35.01
CA MET A 248 -46.03 69.61 36.13
C MET A 248 -45.61 70.91 36.84
N VAL A 249 -44.30 71.18 36.93
CA VAL A 249 -43.77 72.44 37.48
C VAL A 249 -43.93 73.60 36.50
N ALA A 250 -43.71 73.37 35.20
CA ALA A 250 -43.82 74.40 34.17
C ALA A 250 -45.28 74.81 33.89
N ASP A 251 -46.22 73.87 33.96
CA ASP A 251 -47.61 74.09 33.52
C ASP A 251 -48.62 74.30 34.66
N GLY A 252 -48.16 74.44 35.92
CA GLY A 252 -48.96 74.96 37.04
C GLY A 252 -50.36 74.37 37.22
N ALA A 253 -50.58 73.11 36.84
CA ALA A 253 -51.89 72.45 36.79
C ALA A 253 -52.99 73.22 36.00
N LEU A 254 -52.63 74.10 35.06
CA LEU A 254 -53.59 74.90 34.31
C LEU A 254 -54.42 74.02 33.36
N GLU A 255 -53.80 73.08 32.63
CA GLU A 255 -54.52 72.18 31.72
C GLU A 255 -55.47 71.20 32.43
N MET A 256 -55.04 70.61 33.56
CA MET A 256 -55.92 69.71 34.32
C MET A 256 -57.09 70.47 34.96
N LYS A 257 -56.86 71.70 35.45
CA LYS A 257 -57.94 72.58 35.96
C LYS A 257 -58.89 73.02 34.84
N LEU A 258 -58.38 73.34 33.65
CA LEU A 258 -59.18 73.71 32.49
C LEU A 258 -60.04 72.52 32.01
N LYS A 259 -59.46 71.32 31.88
CA LYS A 259 -60.21 70.10 31.54
C LYS A 259 -61.27 69.77 32.58
N ALA A 260 -60.93 69.85 33.88
CA ALA A 260 -61.90 69.65 34.94
C ALA A 260 -63.03 70.71 34.89
N GLN A 261 -62.74 71.98 34.56
CA GLN A 261 -63.76 73.00 34.34
C GLN A 261 -64.66 72.69 33.14
N VAL A 262 -64.10 72.26 32.01
CA VAL A 262 -64.88 71.88 30.81
C VAL A 262 -65.76 70.67 31.10
N GLU A 263 -65.27 69.66 31.84
CA GLU A 263 -66.09 68.53 32.28
C GLU A 263 -67.20 68.95 33.25
N THR A 264 -66.89 69.83 34.21
CA THR A 264 -67.88 70.37 35.15
C THR A 264 -68.95 71.17 34.41
N GLN A 265 -68.56 71.99 33.43
CA GLN A 265 -69.50 72.73 32.57
C GLN A 265 -70.32 71.82 31.68
N LYS A 266 -69.75 70.75 31.11
CA LYS A 266 -70.53 69.77 30.34
C LYS A 266 -71.54 69.03 31.22
N ALA A 267 -71.14 68.61 32.41
CA ALA A 267 -72.06 68.00 33.38
C ALA A 267 -73.18 68.98 33.80
N TRP A 268 -72.87 70.27 33.92
CA TRP A 268 -73.86 71.30 34.22
C TRP A 268 -74.77 71.61 33.03
N ALA A 269 -74.24 71.66 31.80
CA ALA A 269 -75.02 71.83 30.58
C ALA A 269 -75.97 70.64 30.37
N ASP A 270 -75.51 69.42 30.65
CA ASP A 270 -76.36 68.22 30.65
C ASP A 270 -77.44 68.29 31.73
N ALA A 271 -77.11 68.75 32.95
CA ALA A 271 -78.08 68.92 34.03
C ALA A 271 -79.11 70.02 33.74
N PHE A 272 -78.69 71.13 33.10
CA PHE A 272 -79.58 72.22 32.68
C PHE A 272 -80.47 71.82 31.50
N SER A 273 -79.95 71.05 30.53
CA SER A 273 -80.74 70.53 29.40
C SER A 273 -81.85 69.56 29.83
N LYS A 274 -81.69 68.90 30.99
CA LYS A 274 -82.68 67.98 31.57
C LYS A 274 -83.62 68.66 32.58
N TYR A 275 -83.46 69.97 32.82
CA TYR A 275 -84.32 70.73 33.72
C TYR A 275 -85.60 71.18 33.00
N THR A 276 -86.70 70.48 33.26
CA THR A 276 -88.04 70.70 32.69
C THR A 276 -88.97 71.50 33.62
N GLY A 277 -88.44 72.53 34.29
CA GLY A 277 -89.20 73.48 35.12
C GLY A 277 -89.30 74.85 34.44
N ALA A 278 -90.52 75.38 34.30
CA ALA A 278 -90.84 76.57 33.51
C ALA A 278 -89.94 77.80 33.79
N VAL A 279 -89.19 78.23 32.76
CA VAL A 279 -88.23 79.34 32.78
C VAL A 279 -88.88 80.67 32.33
N VAL A 280 -90.20 80.80 32.43
CA VAL A 280 -90.93 82.04 32.11
C VAL A 280 -92.20 82.16 32.96
N PRO A 281 -92.48 83.31 33.61
CA PRO A 281 -93.71 83.52 34.39
C PRO A 281 -94.89 83.91 33.49
N GLN A 282 -96.03 83.22 33.60
CA GLN A 282 -97.32 83.73 33.08
C GLN A 282 -98.44 83.57 34.14
N PHE A 283 -99.15 84.68 34.36
CA PHE A 283 -100.18 84.95 35.36
C PHE A 283 -101.47 84.13 35.09
N GLN A 284 -102.02 83.34 36.01
CA GLN A 284 -102.83 83.64 37.20
C GLN A 284 -104.32 83.92 36.93
N THR A 285 -105.18 82.90 37.12
CA THR A 285 -106.58 83.06 37.55
C THR A 285 -107.00 81.89 38.45
N GLY A 286 -107.33 82.21 39.70
CA GLY A 286 -108.41 81.53 40.45
C GLY A 286 -108.09 80.27 41.25
N VAL A 287 -107.85 80.50 42.56
CA VAL A 287 -108.18 79.63 43.72
C VAL A 287 -107.15 78.55 44.15
N ASN A 288 -106.56 78.84 45.33
CA ASN A 288 -105.93 78.00 46.36
C ASN A 288 -104.63 77.20 46.09
N GLY A 289 -103.50 77.91 46.33
CA GLY A 289 -102.14 77.41 46.67
C GLY A 289 -101.29 76.90 45.50
N PRO A 290 -99.97 76.61 45.63
CA PRO A 290 -98.81 77.20 46.36
C PRO A 290 -97.65 77.62 45.37
N THR A 291 -96.41 77.81 45.85
CA THR A 291 -95.07 77.72 45.15
C THR A 291 -94.35 79.01 44.66
N GLN A 292 -93.11 79.23 45.11
CA GLN A 292 -92.17 80.27 44.64
C GLN A 292 -90.72 79.71 44.46
N ASN A 293 -89.95 80.35 43.56
CA ASN A 293 -89.03 79.77 42.57
C ASN A 293 -87.52 79.76 42.97
N GLY A 294 -86.81 78.63 42.86
CA GLY A 294 -85.40 78.46 43.30
C GLY A 294 -84.31 78.58 42.22
N ALA A 295 -84.67 78.68 40.94
CA ALA A 295 -83.71 78.62 39.83
C ALA A 295 -82.90 79.93 39.61
N LEU A 296 -83.49 81.09 39.90
CA LEU A 296 -82.82 82.39 39.69
C LEU A 296 -81.77 82.69 40.77
N ASN A 297 -82.05 82.36 42.04
CA ASN A 297 -81.09 82.52 43.14
C ASN A 297 -79.88 81.58 43.03
N PHE A 298 -79.97 80.47 42.28
CA PHE A 298 -78.86 79.53 42.09
C PHE A 298 -77.90 79.95 40.98
N MET A 299 -78.41 80.62 39.95
CA MET A 299 -77.58 81.17 38.86
C MET A 299 -76.65 82.28 39.38
N ASP A 300 -77.14 83.23 40.17
CA ASP A 300 -76.32 84.33 40.70
C ASP A 300 -75.21 83.87 41.65
N ILE A 301 -75.42 82.80 42.44
CA ILE A 301 -74.40 82.22 43.32
C ILE A 301 -73.31 81.49 42.51
N MET A 302 -73.67 80.87 41.38
CA MET A 302 -72.73 80.15 40.52
C MET A 302 -71.79 81.09 39.77
N THR A 303 -72.30 82.19 39.23
CA THR A 303 -71.47 83.20 38.55
C THR A 303 -70.44 83.81 39.51
N ALA A 304 -70.83 84.06 40.76
CA ALA A 304 -69.93 84.54 41.80
C ALA A 304 -68.83 83.52 42.18
N LYS A 305 -69.16 82.22 42.23
CA LYS A 305 -68.18 81.16 42.50
C LYS A 305 -67.19 80.99 41.35
N GLN A 306 -67.65 81.18 40.11
CA GLN A 306 -66.83 81.09 38.90
C GLN A 306 -65.84 82.25 38.77
N GLN A 307 -66.23 83.47 39.18
CA GLN A 307 -65.28 84.59 39.26
C GLN A 307 -64.23 84.39 40.35
N LYS A 308 -64.60 83.83 41.51
CA LYS A 308 -63.65 83.61 42.62
C LYS A 308 -62.61 82.53 42.32
N THR A 309 -62.95 81.53 41.49
CA THR A 309 -61.99 80.49 41.05
C THR A 309 -61.08 80.95 39.92
N LEU A 310 -61.45 81.99 39.16
CA LEU A 310 -60.63 82.54 38.08
C LEU A 310 -59.67 83.65 38.56
N HIS A 311 -59.99 84.32 39.67
CA HIS A 311 -59.17 85.42 40.22
C HIS A 311 -58.19 85.02 41.34
N LEU A 312 -58.10 83.75 41.73
CA LEU A 312 -56.98 83.26 42.54
C LEU A 312 -55.86 82.74 41.62
N ASN A 313 -55.03 83.68 41.17
CA ASN A 313 -53.61 83.44 40.92
C ASN A 313 -52.83 83.78 42.19
#